data_AF-A0A920N6U1-F1
#
_entry.id   AF-A0A920N6U1-F1
#
_cell.length_a   1.000
_cell.length_b   1.000
_cell.length_c   1.000
_cell.angle_alpha   90.00
_cell.angle_beta   90.00
_cell.angle_gamma   90.00
#
_symmetry.space_group_name_H-M   'P 1'
#
loop_
_entity.id
_entity.type
_entity.pdbx_description
1 polymer ?
#
loop_
_entity_poly.entity_id
_entity_poly.type
_entity_poly.pdbx_seq_one_letter_code
_entity_poly.pdbx_strand_id
1 'polypeptide(L)'
;MDQLTRRDVLSRWGGVTAGAVTLGFGGLRLFSETPSLRADETGQGYGELVRDRKRRVDLPAGFDYSVISRSAKDVRRIPCSGKSGRMAAFAGPEI
;
A
#
# COMPACT_ATOMS: atom_id res chain seq x y z
N MET A 1 51.37 -14.51 30.33
CA MET A 1 50.56 -13.62 29.46
C MET A 1 49.90 -14.53 28.44
N ASP A 2 48.62 -14.86 28.64
CA ASP A 2 47.87 -15.74 27.73
C ASP A 2 47.67 -15.04 26.38
N GLN A 3 48.10 -15.69 25.30
CA GLN A 3 47.90 -15.18 23.94
C GLN A 3 46.52 -15.59 23.45
N LEU A 4 45.64 -14.61 23.25
CA LEU A 4 44.34 -14.81 22.61
C LEU A 4 44.55 -15.21 21.14
N THR A 5 44.14 -16.43 20.79
CA THR A 5 44.34 -16.95 19.45
C THR A 5 43.29 -16.39 18.50
N ARG A 6 43.62 -16.28 17.20
CA ARG A 6 42.67 -15.81 16.15
C ARG A 6 41.37 -16.62 16.13
N ARG A 7 41.42 -17.89 16.57
CA ARG A 7 40.25 -18.77 16.68
C ARG A 7 39.32 -18.33 17.81
N ASP A 8 39.83 -17.89 18.96
CA ASP A 8 39.03 -17.40 20.08
C ASP A 8 38.29 -16.09 19.77
N VAL A 9 38.91 -15.23 18.95
CA VAL A 9 38.29 -13.98 18.51
C VAL A 9 37.13 -14.28 17.54
N LEU A 10 37.32 -15.22 16.62
CA LEU A 10 36.30 -15.61 15.64
C LEU A 10 35.13 -16.36 16.27
N SER A 11 35.36 -17.25 17.24
CA SER A 11 34.28 -17.95 17.94
C SER A 11 33.47 -17.02 18.85
N ARG A 12 34.11 -15.98 19.42
CA ARG A 12 33.44 -15.00 20.28
C ARG A 12 32.64 -13.93 19.51
N TRP A 13 33.00 -13.65 18.26
CA TRP A 13 32.32 -12.65 17.41
C TRP A 13 31.42 -13.28 16.33
N GLY A 14 31.68 -14.51 15.89
CA GLY A 14 30.91 -15.22 14.87
C GLY A 14 29.54 -15.75 15.35
N GLY A 15 29.35 -15.91 16.66
CA GLY A 15 28.06 -16.30 17.24
C GLY A 15 27.02 -15.18 17.26
N VAL A 16 27.45 -13.91 17.16
CA VAL A 16 26.57 -12.74 17.26
C VAL A 16 25.81 -12.47 15.95
N THR A 17 26.31 -12.97 14.81
CA THR A 17 25.75 -12.66 13.49
C THR A 17 24.66 -13.62 13.04
N ALA A 18 24.75 -14.93 13.29
CA ALA A 18 23.75 -15.89 12.79
C ALA A 18 22.40 -15.80 13.54
N GLY A 19 22.43 -15.61 14.86
CA GLY A 19 21.22 -15.50 15.68
C GLY A 19 20.42 -14.21 15.43
N ALA A 20 21.12 -13.08 15.29
CA ALA A 20 20.50 -11.79 15.05
C ALA A 20 19.81 -11.70 13.68
N VAL A 21 20.40 -12.30 12.64
CA VAL A 21 19.82 -12.31 11.28
C VAL A 21 18.57 -13.19 11.23
N THR A 22 18.57 -14.33 11.90
CA THR A 22 17.42 -15.25 11.95
C THR A 22 16.24 -14.65 12.72
N LEU A 23 16.50 -13.98 13.85
CA LEU A 23 15.47 -13.27 14.63
C LEU A 23 14.93 -12.04 13.88
N GLY A 24 15.79 -11.31 13.16
CA GLY A 24 15.38 -10.15 12.35
C GLY A 24 14.44 -10.54 11.19
N PHE A 25 14.74 -11.62 10.48
CA PHE A 25 13.86 -12.12 9.41
C PHE A 25 12.59 -12.80 9.95
N GLY A 26 12.65 -13.43 11.11
CA GLY A 26 11.46 -13.96 11.81
C GLY A 26 10.46 -12.86 12.16
N GLY A 27 10.94 -11.75 12.73
CA GLY A 27 10.09 -10.59 13.04
C GLY A 27 9.49 -9.91 11.81
N LEU A 28 10.25 -9.83 10.70
CA LEU A 28 9.75 -9.27 9.44
C LEU A 28 8.62 -10.11 8.83
N ARG A 29 8.64 -11.44 8.99
CA ARG A 29 7.53 -12.30 8.55
C ARG A 29 6.24 -12.03 9.33
N LEU A 30 6.31 -11.90 10.67
CA LEU A 30 5.14 -11.54 11.47
C LEU A 30 4.60 -10.15 11.12
N PHE A 31 5.46 -9.19 10.78
CA PHE A 31 5.01 -7.85 10.40
C PHE A 31 4.52 -7.75 8.94
N SER A 32 4.97 -8.66 8.08
CA SER A 32 4.55 -8.74 6.66
C SER A 32 3.31 -9.62 6.45
N GLU A 33 2.85 -10.34 7.48
CA GLU A 33 1.50 -10.91 7.53
C GLU A 33 0.49 -9.75 7.61
N THR A 34 0.28 -9.12 6.47
CA THR A 34 -0.90 -8.32 6.23
C THR A 34 -2.09 -9.28 6.24
N PRO A 35 -3.07 -9.10 7.15
CA PRO A 35 -4.26 -9.92 7.12
C PRO A 35 -4.91 -9.73 5.75
N SER A 36 -4.92 -10.78 4.94
CA SER A 36 -5.70 -10.79 3.72
C SER A 36 -7.16 -10.65 4.15
N LEU A 37 -7.74 -9.46 3.99
CA LEU A 37 -9.18 -9.30 4.09
C LEU A 37 -9.77 -10.23 3.06
N ARG A 38 -10.34 -11.36 3.49
CA ARG A 38 -11.07 -12.23 2.59
C ARG A 38 -12.19 -11.38 2.00
N ALA A 39 -12.22 -11.30 0.67
CA ALA A 39 -13.39 -10.82 -0.01
C ALA A 39 -14.57 -11.67 0.48
N ASP A 40 -15.68 -11.03 0.81
CA ASP A 40 -16.90 -11.71 1.19
C ASP A 40 -17.26 -12.74 0.11
N GLU A 41 -17.15 -14.03 0.42
CA GLU A 41 -17.43 -15.12 -0.52
C GLU A 41 -18.91 -15.13 -0.95
N THR A 42 -19.79 -14.50 -0.15
CA THR A 42 -21.22 -14.35 -0.42
C THR A 42 -21.57 -13.05 -1.16
N GLY A 43 -20.63 -12.12 -1.29
CA GLY A 43 -20.84 -10.86 -2.00
C GLY A 43 -20.79 -11.09 -3.50
N GLN A 44 -21.90 -10.88 -4.20
CA GLN A 44 -21.89 -10.75 -5.65
C GLN A 44 -21.12 -9.47 -6.01
N GLY A 45 -19.81 -9.59 -6.20
CA GLY A 45 -18.94 -8.48 -6.59
C GLY A 45 -19.36 -7.90 -7.94
N TYR A 46 -18.91 -6.69 -8.26
CA TYR A 46 -19.24 -6.00 -9.51
C TYR A 46 -18.62 -6.63 -10.78
N GLY A 47 -17.96 -7.78 -10.66
CA GLY A 47 -17.23 -8.46 -11.73
C GLY A 47 -15.73 -8.12 -11.75
N GLU A 48 -15.03 -8.67 -12.73
CA GLU A 48 -13.59 -8.45 -12.91
C GLU A 48 -13.29 -7.00 -13.33
N LEU A 49 -12.17 -6.47 -12.84
CA LEU A 49 -11.70 -5.14 -13.21
C LEU A 49 -11.08 -5.16 -14.61
N VAL A 50 -11.61 -4.33 -15.51
CA VAL A 50 -11.08 -4.09 -16.83
C VAL A 50 -10.05 -2.96 -16.75
N ARG A 51 -8.87 -3.18 -17.31
CA ARG A 51 -7.79 -2.19 -17.31
C ARG A 51 -8.17 -0.95 -18.11
N ASP A 52 -8.02 0.22 -17.48
CA ASP A 52 -8.16 1.49 -18.18
C ASP A 52 -6.97 1.72 -19.11
N ARG A 53 -7.26 2.02 -20.38
CA ARG A 53 -6.25 2.38 -21.38
C ARG A 53 -5.41 3.58 -20.96
N LYS A 54 -6.00 4.53 -20.21
CA LYS A 54 -5.32 5.71 -19.68
C LYS A 54 -4.63 5.45 -18.33
N ARG A 55 -4.74 4.22 -17.80
CA ARG A 55 -4.16 3.76 -16.52
C ARG A 55 -4.48 4.68 -15.34
N ARG A 56 -5.71 5.22 -15.30
CA ARG A 56 -6.15 6.10 -14.21
C ARG A 56 -6.89 5.31 -13.14
N VAL A 57 -7.91 4.56 -13.55
CA VAL A 57 -8.77 3.76 -12.66
C VAL A 57 -9.27 2.56 -13.44
N ASP A 58 -9.00 1.36 -12.96
CA ASP A 58 -9.56 0.12 -13.51
C ASP A 58 -10.97 -0.09 -12.94
N LEU A 59 -11.94 -0.38 -13.81
CA LEU A 59 -13.37 -0.50 -13.45
C LEU A 59 -13.96 -1.79 -14.00
N PRO A 60 -15.03 -2.32 -13.40
CA PRO A 60 -15.74 -3.46 -13.97
C PRO A 60 -16.38 -3.12 -15.33
N ALA A 61 -16.67 -4.16 -16.12
CA ALA A 61 -17.32 -3.99 -17.41
C ALA A 61 -18.68 -3.27 -17.27
N GLY A 62 -18.93 -2.28 -18.13
CA GLY A 62 -20.17 -1.49 -18.13
C GLY A 62 -20.18 -0.26 -17.21
N PHE A 63 -19.08 0.00 -16.48
CA PHE A 63 -18.92 1.23 -15.70
C PHE A 63 -18.13 2.29 -16.47
N ASP A 64 -18.57 3.55 -16.33
CA ASP A 64 -17.91 4.72 -16.89
C ASP A 64 -17.53 5.72 -15.80
N TYR A 65 -16.45 6.46 -16.02
CA TYR A 65 -16.02 7.52 -15.12
C TYR A 65 -15.70 8.82 -15.86
N SER A 66 -15.87 9.94 -15.16
CA SER A 66 -15.41 11.25 -15.61
C SER A 66 -14.65 11.94 -14.49
N VAL A 67 -13.45 12.43 -14.80
CA VAL A 67 -12.70 13.27 -13.87
C VAL A 67 -13.42 14.61 -13.80
N ILE A 68 -13.88 15.04 -12.62
CA ILE A 68 -14.59 16.31 -12.44
C ILE A 68 -13.66 17.47 -12.04
N SER A 69 -12.69 17.22 -11.16
CA SER A 69 -11.70 18.21 -10.69
C SER A 69 -10.29 17.63 -10.68
N ARG A 70 -9.29 18.50 -10.66
CA ARG A 70 -7.87 18.14 -10.45
C ARG A 70 -7.22 19.16 -9.54
N SER A 71 -6.20 18.74 -8.80
CA SER A 71 -5.31 19.67 -8.11
C SER A 71 -4.73 20.65 -9.13
N ALA A 72 -4.93 21.94 -8.89
CA ALA A 72 -4.68 22.95 -9.89
C ALA A 72 -3.20 23.04 -10.32
N LYS A 73 -2.99 23.04 -11.65
CA LYS A 73 -2.27 24.09 -12.38
C LYS A 73 -3.13 24.71 -13.49
N ASP A 74 -4.36 24.23 -13.70
CA ASP A 74 -5.16 24.53 -14.89
C ASP A 74 -6.58 24.93 -14.47
N VAL A 75 -6.99 26.13 -14.89
CA VAL A 75 -8.05 26.97 -14.27
C VAL A 75 -9.46 26.69 -14.83
N ARG A 76 -9.63 25.68 -15.69
CA ARG A 76 -10.91 25.40 -16.37
C ARG A 76 -11.87 24.49 -15.59
N ARG A 77 -11.45 23.97 -14.43
CA ARG A 77 -12.22 23.04 -13.58
C ARG A 77 -12.20 23.51 -12.14
N ILE A 78 -13.16 23.05 -11.33
CA ILE A 78 -13.23 23.39 -9.90
C ILE A 78 -11.85 23.14 -9.27
N PRO A 79 -11.14 24.19 -8.82
CA PRO A 79 -9.81 24.03 -8.29
C PRO A 79 -9.90 23.29 -6.95
N CYS A 80 -9.16 22.20 -6.83
CA CYS A 80 -9.02 21.47 -5.57
C CYS A 80 -7.62 21.72 -4.98
N SER A 81 -7.55 21.89 -3.66
CA SER A 81 -6.27 21.85 -2.96
C SER A 81 -5.65 20.45 -3.12
N GLY A 82 -4.32 20.37 -3.19
CA GLY A 82 -3.61 19.17 -3.67
C GLY A 82 -3.77 17.88 -2.87
N LYS A 83 -4.53 17.91 -1.77
CA LYS A 83 -4.95 16.73 -1.02
C LYS A 83 -6.47 16.75 -0.89
N SER A 84 -7.16 16.04 -1.78
CA SER A 84 -8.60 15.81 -1.66
C SER A 84 -8.86 14.90 -0.45
N GLY A 85 -9.58 15.42 0.53
CA GLY A 85 -10.04 14.65 1.69
C GLY A 85 -11.41 14.02 1.46
N ARG A 86 -12.13 13.72 2.55
CA ARG A 86 -13.52 13.26 2.50
C ARG A 86 -14.43 14.36 1.95
N MET A 87 -15.44 13.98 1.17
CA MET A 87 -16.41 14.88 0.55
C MET A 87 -17.82 14.29 0.68
N ALA A 88 -18.83 15.16 0.64
CA ALA A 88 -20.25 14.79 0.60
C ALA A 88 -20.94 15.53 -0.56
N ALA A 89 -22.00 14.94 -1.11
CA ALA A 89 -22.85 15.59 -2.11
C ALA A 89 -24.11 16.14 -1.42
N PHE A 90 -24.50 17.35 -1.80
CA PHE A 90 -25.73 17.99 -1.34
C PHE A 90 -26.61 18.29 -2.56
N ALA A 91 -27.92 18.11 -2.41
CA ALA A 91 -28.86 18.49 -3.46
C ALA A 91 -28.75 20.00 -3.73
N GLY A 92 -28.83 20.37 -5.01
CA GLY A 92 -28.95 21.78 -5.39
C GLY A 92 -30.31 22.34 -4.95
N PRO A 93 -30.45 23.67 -4.85
CA PRO A 93 -31.74 24.28 -4.60
C PRO A 93 -32.73 23.87 -5.69
N GLU A 94 -33.94 23.50 -5.29
CA GLU A 94 -35.05 23.31 -6.22
C GLU A 94 -35.41 24.70 -6.76
N ILE A 95 -35.10 24.92 -8.04
CA ILE A 95 -35.41 26.14 -8.79
C ILE A 95 -36.75 26.00 -9.52
#